data_AF-A0A0F9RRV9-F1
#
_entry.id   AF-A0A0F9RRV9-F1
#
_cell.length_a   1.000
_cell.length_b   1.000
_cell.length_c   1.000
_cell.angle_alpha   90.00
_cell.angle_beta   90.00
_cell.angle_gamma   90.00
#
_symmetry.space_group_name_H-M   'P 1'
#
loop_
_entity.id
_entity.type
_entity.pdbx_description
1 polymer ?
#
loop_
_entity_poly.entity_id
_entity_poly.type
_entity_poly.pdbx_seq_one_letter_code
_entity_poly.pdbx_strand_id
1 'polypeptide(L)'
;MRRGVVSNRDTNLTIEPKKEPPSRERETGESEKILGAYPPDRLRGKAVCLAQIEAAMKEGIAPEYLLQAVKAYATDSTGFTRSKVCFSDNWFQSRRWQAYVEKQVADRKKTATLQSDHHARLVCWISDRSPMCKHITGTQVAALLASKLVTEGQIQAAGLRS
;
A
#
# COMPACT_ATOMS: atom_id res chain seq x y z
N MET A 1 -26.27 -68.78 -44.54
CA MET A 1 -24.90 -68.23 -44.48
C MET A 1 -24.95 -66.90 -43.71
N ARG A 2 -24.23 -66.84 -42.58
CA ARG A 2 -23.75 -65.71 -41.75
C ARG A 2 -24.23 -64.25 -42.00
N ARG A 3 -24.66 -63.64 -40.87
CA ARG A 3 -24.34 -62.28 -40.32
C ARG A 3 -24.80 -61.05 -41.15
N GLY A 4 -25.27 -59.95 -40.57
CA GLY A 4 -25.18 -59.48 -39.19
C GLY A 4 -25.93 -58.17 -38.94
N VAL A 5 -25.91 -57.83 -37.66
CA VAL A 5 -26.44 -56.66 -36.94
C VAL A 5 -26.01 -55.32 -37.56
N VAL A 6 -26.92 -54.34 -37.61
CA VAL A 6 -26.62 -52.90 -37.70
C VAL A 6 -27.66 -52.18 -36.82
N SER A 7 -27.39 -52.00 -35.52
CA SER A 7 -26.69 -50.87 -34.87
C SER A 7 -27.50 -49.57 -34.89
N ASN A 8 -28.29 -49.37 -33.82
CA ASN A 8 -28.71 -48.05 -33.35
C ASN A 8 -27.48 -47.12 -33.33
N ARG A 9 -27.61 -45.95 -33.96
CA ARG A 9 -26.68 -44.83 -33.75
C ARG A 9 -27.43 -43.77 -32.97
N ASP A 10 -27.48 -43.98 -31.67
CA ASP A 10 -27.65 -42.92 -30.68
C ASP A 10 -26.48 -41.96 -30.83
N THR A 11 -26.66 -40.84 -31.53
CA THR A 11 -25.75 -39.69 -31.40
C THR A 11 -26.09 -38.96 -30.11
N ASN A 12 -25.74 -39.55 -28.97
CA ASN A 12 -25.67 -38.85 -27.72
C ASN A 12 -24.41 -37.96 -27.77
N LEU A 13 -24.58 -36.72 -28.23
CA LEU A 13 -23.56 -35.68 -28.08
C LEU A 13 -23.40 -35.42 -26.58
N THR A 14 -22.44 -36.09 -25.96
CA THR A 14 -21.92 -35.72 -24.65
C THR A 14 -21.29 -34.33 -24.79
N ILE A 15 -22.10 -33.30 -24.57
CA ILE A 15 -21.61 -31.96 -24.29
C ILE A 15 -21.04 -32.07 -22.88
N GLU A 16 -19.71 -32.16 -22.78
CA GLU A 16 -19.05 -32.02 -21.48
C GLU A 16 -19.52 -30.71 -20.85
N PRO A 17 -20.02 -30.71 -19.60
CA PRO A 17 -20.33 -29.47 -18.93
C PRO A 17 -19.01 -28.71 -18.78
N LYS A 18 -18.94 -27.57 -19.46
CA LYS A 18 -17.85 -26.61 -19.32
C LYS A 18 -17.67 -26.36 -17.83
N LYS A 19 -16.56 -26.85 -17.26
CA LYS A 19 -16.20 -26.62 -15.87
C LYS A 19 -16.08 -25.11 -15.68
N GLU A 20 -17.14 -24.50 -15.16
CA GLU A 20 -17.04 -23.16 -14.60
C GLU A 20 -16.00 -23.23 -13.47
N PRO A 21 -14.96 -22.36 -13.48
CA PRO A 21 -14.05 -22.30 -12.37
C PRO A 21 -14.86 -21.92 -11.12
N PRO A 22 -14.55 -22.53 -9.97
CA PRO A 22 -15.37 -22.39 -8.77
C PRO A 22 -15.50 -20.92 -8.40
N SER A 23 -16.74 -20.48 -8.14
CA SER A 23 -17.04 -19.20 -7.53
C SER A 23 -16.48 -19.18 -6.12
N ARG A 24 -15.16 -18.97 -6.01
CA ARG A 24 -14.52 -18.53 -4.78
C ARG A 24 -15.14 -17.18 -4.47
N GLU A 25 -15.74 -17.04 -3.28
CA GLU A 25 -16.02 -15.74 -2.68
C GLU A 25 -14.76 -14.88 -2.88
N ARG A 26 -14.85 -13.91 -3.81
CA ARG A 26 -13.68 -13.13 -4.20
C ARG A 26 -13.43 -12.18 -3.05
N GLU A 27 -12.43 -12.48 -2.22
CA GLU A 27 -11.67 -11.40 -1.60
C GLU A 27 -11.36 -10.40 -2.71
N THR A 28 -11.96 -9.22 -2.63
CA THR A 28 -11.73 -8.14 -3.59
C THR A 28 -10.22 -7.97 -3.73
N GLY A 29 -9.69 -8.24 -4.93
CA GLY A 29 -8.25 -8.22 -5.18
C GLY A 29 -7.66 -6.86 -4.81
N GLU A 30 -6.39 -6.80 -4.43
CA GLU A 30 -5.73 -5.53 -4.03
C GLU A 30 -5.93 -4.43 -5.09
N SER A 31 -5.84 -4.79 -6.38
CA SER A 31 -6.12 -3.89 -7.50
C SER A 31 -7.54 -3.30 -7.47
N GLU A 32 -8.54 -4.11 -7.10
CA GLU A 32 -9.92 -3.66 -6.98
C GLU A 32 -10.12 -2.76 -5.76
N LYS A 33 -9.43 -3.02 -4.65
CA LYS A 33 -9.43 -2.14 -3.47
C LYS A 33 -8.81 -0.78 -3.80
N ILE A 34 -7.70 -0.76 -4.53
CA ILE A 34 -7.02 0.46 -4.98
C ILE A 34 -7.92 1.25 -5.92
N LEU A 35 -8.50 0.60 -6.93
CA LEU A 35 -9.41 1.27 -7.87
C LEU A 35 -10.68 1.77 -7.18
N GLY A 36 -11.20 1.02 -6.19
CA GLY A 36 -12.39 1.40 -5.42
C GLY A 36 -12.22 2.66 -4.58
N ALA A 37 -10.98 3.09 -4.30
CA ALA A 37 -10.71 4.37 -3.63
C ALA A 37 -10.80 5.59 -4.56
N TYR A 38 -10.89 5.38 -5.89
CA TYR A 38 -10.97 6.46 -6.86
C TYR A 38 -12.39 7.07 -6.87
N PRO A 39 -12.54 8.38 -7.15
CA PRO A 39 -13.87 9.01 -7.21
C PRO A 39 -14.84 8.28 -8.17
N PRO A 40 -16.01 7.84 -7.68
CA PRO A 40 -16.90 6.96 -8.44
C PRO A 40 -17.48 7.62 -9.69
N ASP A 41 -17.68 8.94 -9.66
CA ASP A 41 -18.17 9.77 -10.77
C ASP A 41 -17.15 9.88 -11.94
N ARG A 42 -15.92 9.38 -11.75
CA ARG A 42 -14.80 9.49 -12.69
C ARG A 42 -14.14 8.15 -12.97
N LEU A 43 -14.75 7.06 -12.51
CA LEU A 43 -14.34 5.71 -12.86
C LEU A 43 -14.67 5.43 -14.33
N ARG A 44 -13.66 5.04 -15.10
CA ARG A 44 -13.79 4.60 -16.49
C ARG A 44 -12.73 3.56 -16.81
N GLY A 45 -13.05 2.62 -17.69
CA GLY A 45 -12.09 1.62 -18.16
C GLY A 45 -11.58 0.71 -17.04
N LYS A 46 -12.49 0.09 -16.26
CA LYS A 46 -12.15 -0.75 -15.09
C LYS A 46 -11.05 -1.78 -15.42
N ALA A 47 -11.20 -2.53 -16.51
CA ALA A 47 -10.22 -3.54 -16.91
C ALA A 47 -8.83 -2.95 -17.20
N VAL A 48 -8.78 -1.79 -17.86
CA VAL A 48 -7.52 -1.07 -18.14
C VAL A 48 -6.88 -0.60 -16.83
N CYS A 49 -7.68 -0.02 -15.92
CA CYS A 49 -7.19 0.43 -14.62
C CYS A 49 -6.59 -0.73 -13.82
N LEU A 50 -7.29 -1.87 -13.74
CA LEU A 50 -6.81 -3.04 -13.01
C LEU A 50 -5.49 -3.56 -13.59
N ALA A 51 -5.40 -3.66 -14.93
CA ALA A 51 -4.16 -4.08 -15.59
C ALA A 51 -2.99 -3.12 -15.32
N GLN A 52 -3.23 -1.80 -15.30
CA GLN A 52 -2.21 -0.80 -14.98
C GLN A 52 -1.77 -0.85 -13.51
N ILE A 53 -2.71 -1.08 -12.59
CA ILE A 53 -2.41 -1.25 -11.16
C ILE A 53 -1.56 -2.51 -10.95
N GLU A 54 -1.93 -3.63 -11.57
CA GLU A 54 -1.13 -4.86 -11.53
C GLU A 54 0.26 -4.71 -12.15
N ALA A 55 0.37 -3.96 -13.25
CA ALA A 55 1.66 -3.66 -13.86
C ALA A 55 2.55 -2.85 -12.90
N ALA A 56 2.00 -1.81 -12.26
CA ALA A 56 2.75 -1.02 -11.27
C ALA A 56 3.20 -1.86 -10.07
N MET A 57 2.38 -2.79 -9.59
CA MET A 57 2.76 -3.72 -8.51
C MET A 57 3.87 -4.69 -8.95
N LYS A 58 3.82 -5.19 -10.19
CA LYS A 58 4.90 -6.01 -10.79
C LYS A 58 6.20 -5.22 -10.97
N GLU A 59 6.13 -3.92 -11.17
CA GLU A 59 7.28 -3.00 -11.19
C GLU A 59 7.84 -2.71 -9.79
N GLY A 60 7.25 -3.28 -8.73
CA GLY A 60 7.73 -3.17 -7.35
C GLY A 60 7.11 -2.03 -6.55
N ILE A 61 6.07 -1.36 -7.08
CA ILE A 61 5.33 -0.37 -6.31
C ILE A 61 4.42 -1.09 -5.32
N ALA A 62 4.61 -0.82 -4.04
CA ALA A 62 3.83 -1.45 -3.01
C ALA A 62 2.35 -0.98 -3.07
N PRO A 63 1.36 -1.89 -2.93
CA PRO A 63 -0.06 -1.58 -3.10
C PRO A 63 -0.55 -0.43 -2.22
N GLU A 64 0.02 -0.28 -1.03
CA GLU A 64 -0.30 0.77 -0.07
C GLU A 64 0.03 2.17 -0.59
N TYR A 65 1.13 2.34 -1.34
CA TYR A 65 1.51 3.63 -1.92
C TYR A 65 0.57 4.01 -3.07
N LEU A 66 0.14 3.03 -3.87
CA LEU A 66 -0.87 3.24 -4.91
C LEU A 66 -2.23 3.61 -4.30
N LEU A 67 -2.65 2.91 -3.25
CA LEU A 67 -3.89 3.22 -2.54
C LEU A 67 -3.86 4.63 -1.95
N GLN A 68 -2.75 5.01 -1.29
CA GLN A 68 -2.57 6.35 -0.75
C GLN A 68 -2.50 7.42 -1.84
N ALA A 69 -1.87 7.13 -2.99
CA ALA A 69 -1.85 8.03 -4.14
C ALA A 69 -3.25 8.30 -4.68
N VAL A 70 -4.08 7.26 -4.83
CA VAL A 70 -5.47 7.38 -5.27
C VAL A 70 -6.28 8.21 -4.26
N LYS A 71 -6.13 7.96 -2.96
CA LYS A 71 -6.81 8.74 -1.91
C LYS A 71 -6.38 10.20 -1.92
N ALA A 72 -5.09 10.48 -2.04
CA ALA A 72 -4.56 11.83 -2.11
C ALA A 72 -5.10 12.57 -3.34
N TYR A 73 -5.13 11.90 -4.50
CA TYR A 73 -5.73 12.46 -5.71
C TYR A 73 -7.23 12.72 -5.54
N ALA A 74 -7.98 11.79 -4.94
CA ALA A 74 -9.40 11.98 -4.63
C ALA A 74 -9.63 13.22 -3.75
N THR A 75 -8.83 13.37 -2.68
CA THR A 75 -8.87 14.53 -1.80
C THR A 75 -8.54 15.81 -2.55
N ASP A 76 -7.42 15.87 -3.28
CA ASP A 76 -6.99 17.03 -4.06
C ASP A 76 -8.01 17.44 -5.12
N SER A 77 -8.75 16.46 -5.67
CA SER A 77 -9.75 16.69 -6.71
C SER A 77 -11.16 16.99 -6.16
N THR A 78 -11.33 17.05 -4.84
CA THR A 78 -12.63 17.37 -4.22
C THR A 78 -13.10 18.76 -4.64
N GLY A 79 -14.36 18.86 -5.08
CA GLY A 79 -14.95 20.13 -5.53
C GLY A 79 -14.59 20.55 -6.96
N PHE A 80 -13.69 19.85 -7.65
CA PHE A 80 -13.41 20.12 -9.06
C PHE A 80 -14.51 19.54 -9.97
N THR A 81 -14.81 20.24 -11.05
CA THR A 81 -15.76 19.76 -12.08
C THR A 81 -15.18 18.57 -12.86
N ARG A 82 -16.04 17.79 -13.54
CA ARG A 82 -15.64 16.61 -14.33
C ARG A 82 -14.55 16.91 -15.38
N SER A 83 -14.53 18.12 -15.95
CA SER A 83 -13.56 18.53 -16.97
C SER A 83 -12.16 18.86 -16.42
N LYS A 84 -12.02 19.01 -15.10
CA LYS A 84 -10.76 19.39 -14.45
C LYS A 84 -10.01 18.22 -13.80
N VAL A 85 -10.58 17.02 -13.84
CA VAL A 85 -10.01 15.83 -13.21
C VAL A 85 -9.97 14.71 -14.23
N CYS A 86 -8.93 13.90 -14.17
CA CYS A 86 -8.76 12.78 -15.08
C CYS A 86 -9.76 11.66 -14.76
N PHE A 87 -10.21 10.95 -15.80
CA PHE A 87 -10.81 9.63 -15.60
C PHE A 87 -9.74 8.65 -15.14
N SER A 88 -10.15 7.63 -14.38
CA SER A 88 -9.23 6.66 -13.78
C SER A 88 -8.31 6.00 -14.81
N ASP A 89 -8.83 5.59 -15.97
CA ASP A 89 -8.04 4.96 -17.03
C ASP A 89 -6.88 5.86 -17.50
N ASN A 90 -7.18 7.11 -17.80
CA ASN A 90 -6.18 8.09 -18.22
C ASN A 90 -5.20 8.39 -17.08
N TRP A 91 -5.68 8.52 -15.84
CA TRP A 91 -4.81 8.82 -14.69
C TRP A 91 -3.80 7.71 -14.42
N PHE A 92 -4.24 6.44 -14.46
CA PHE A 92 -3.35 5.29 -14.31
C PHE A 92 -2.41 5.11 -15.50
N GLN A 93 -2.92 5.23 -16.73
CA GLN A 93 -2.12 5.07 -17.95
C GLN A 93 -1.06 6.17 -18.11
N SER A 94 -1.39 7.42 -17.77
CA SER A 94 -0.44 8.54 -17.82
C SER A 94 0.54 8.56 -16.65
N ARG A 95 0.47 7.58 -15.74
CA ARG A 95 1.33 7.47 -14.56
C ARG A 95 1.35 8.70 -13.65
N ARG A 96 0.30 9.52 -13.66
CA ARG A 96 0.19 10.71 -12.79
C ARG A 96 0.29 10.39 -11.30
N TRP A 97 0.00 9.15 -10.92
CA TRP A 97 0.16 8.62 -9.58
C TRP A 97 1.62 8.54 -9.10
N GLN A 98 2.60 8.51 -10.01
CA GLN A 98 4.02 8.38 -9.64
C GLN A 98 4.49 9.55 -8.76
N ALA A 99 4.14 10.78 -9.10
CA ALA A 99 4.50 11.96 -8.30
C ALA A 99 3.94 11.88 -6.86
N TYR A 100 2.75 11.30 -6.68
CA TYR A 100 2.17 11.08 -5.37
C TYR A 100 2.94 10.01 -4.58
N VAL A 101 3.34 8.92 -5.24
CA VAL A 101 4.13 7.84 -4.61
C VAL A 101 5.52 8.36 -4.22
N GLU A 102 6.20 9.07 -5.12
CA GLU A 102 7.52 9.66 -4.86
C GLU A 102 7.47 10.63 -3.68
N LYS A 103 6.45 11.49 -3.62
CA LYS A 103 6.22 12.38 -2.48
C LYS A 103 6.04 11.61 -1.18
N GLN A 104 5.24 10.54 -1.17
CA GLN A 104 5.03 9.72 0.02
C GLN A 104 6.33 9.05 0.51
N VAL A 105 7.14 8.53 -0.42
CA VAL A 105 8.44 7.94 -0.10
C VAL A 105 9.40 9.00 0.45
N ALA A 106 9.44 10.17 -0.17
CA ALA A 106 10.27 11.29 0.29
C ALA A 106 9.85 11.76 1.69
N ASP A 107 8.56 11.91 1.93
CA ASP A 107 8.01 12.32 3.23
C ASP A 107 8.33 11.29 4.32
N ARG A 108 8.16 9.99 4.02
CA ARG A 108 8.52 8.91 4.96
C ARG A 108 10.02 8.87 5.26
N LYS A 109 10.86 9.11 4.25
CA LYS A 109 12.31 9.20 4.45
C LYS A 109 12.66 10.40 5.32
N LYS A 110 12.05 11.56 5.06
CA LYS A 110 12.26 12.79 5.82
C LYS A 110 11.85 12.62 7.28
N THR A 111 10.70 12.02 7.56
CA THR A 111 10.26 11.76 8.94
C THR A 111 11.18 10.78 9.66
N ALA A 112 11.63 9.72 8.98
CA ALA A 112 12.61 8.78 9.54
C ALA A 112 13.96 9.45 9.86
N THR A 113 14.47 10.30 8.96
CA THR A 113 15.69 11.08 9.21
C THR A 113 15.52 12.01 10.41
N LEU A 114 14.44 12.81 10.46
CA LEU A 114 14.18 13.71 11.59
C LEU A 114 14.08 12.96 12.92
N GLN A 115 13.46 11.77 12.92
CA GLN A 115 13.38 10.94 14.11
C GLN A 115 14.76 10.41 14.52
N SER A 116 15.57 9.96 13.56
CA SER A 116 16.94 9.50 13.81
C SER A 116 17.83 10.62 14.35
N ASP A 117 17.77 11.81 13.74
CA ASP A 117 18.53 12.99 14.17
C ASP A 117 18.11 13.43 15.58
N HIS A 118 16.80 13.42 15.85
CA HIS A 118 16.29 13.70 17.18
C HIS A 118 16.79 12.68 18.21
N HIS A 119 16.70 11.38 17.92
CA HIS A 119 17.24 10.34 18.80
C HIS A 119 18.76 10.49 19.02
N ALA A 120 19.53 10.75 17.97
CA ALA A 120 20.98 10.95 18.07
C ALA A 120 21.32 12.13 19.00
N ARG A 121 20.56 13.23 18.91
CA ARG A 121 20.71 14.38 19.81
C ARG A 121 20.45 14.01 21.27
N LEU A 122 19.41 13.23 21.54
CA LEU A 122 19.10 12.78 22.91
C LEU A 122 20.16 11.83 23.46
N VAL A 123 20.65 10.88 22.65
CA VAL A 123 21.74 9.96 23.02
C VAL A 123 23.01 10.74 23.38
N CYS A 124 23.34 11.77 22.59
CA CYS A 124 24.48 12.66 22.86
C CYS A 124 24.33 13.34 24.24
N TRP A 125 23.18 13.93 24.53
CA TRP A 125 22.92 14.55 25.84
C TRP A 125 23.05 13.58 27.01
N ILE A 126 22.52 12.36 26.87
CA ILE A 126 22.58 11.32 27.90
C ILE A 126 24.04 10.89 28.13
N SER A 127 24.81 10.72 27.06
CA SER A 127 26.20 10.26 27.12
C SER A 127 27.09 11.29 27.80
N ASP A 128 26.88 12.58 27.50
CA ASP A 128 27.61 13.70 28.08
C ASP A 128 27.12 14.08 29.49
N ARG A 129 26.06 13.44 29.99
CA ARG A 129 25.34 13.83 31.22
C ARG A 129 24.99 15.33 31.21
N SER A 130 24.58 15.81 30.04
CA SER A 130 24.33 17.23 29.78
C SER A 130 23.22 17.78 30.70
N PRO A 131 23.29 19.06 31.13
CA PRO A 131 22.18 19.73 31.80
C PRO A 131 20.87 19.73 31.00
N MET A 132 20.95 19.48 29.69
CA MET A 132 19.79 19.34 28.80
C MET A 132 18.98 18.06 29.05
N CYS A 133 19.52 17.08 29.78
CA CYS A 133 18.83 15.85 30.15
C CYS A 133 17.49 16.13 30.85
N LYS A 134 17.37 17.23 31.62
CA LYS A 134 16.11 17.64 32.26
C LYS A 134 14.92 17.85 31.30
N HIS A 135 15.18 18.01 30.00
CA HIS A 135 14.15 18.20 28.97
C HIS A 135 13.74 16.89 28.27
N ILE A 136 14.41 15.78 28.59
CA ILE A 136 14.09 14.48 28.01
C ILE A 136 12.84 13.94 28.72
N THR A 137 11.80 13.64 27.96
CA THR A 137 10.55 13.13 28.52
C THR A 137 10.59 11.62 28.73
N GLY A 138 9.77 11.10 29.65
CA GLY A 138 9.66 9.65 29.87
C GLY A 138 9.34 8.85 28.59
N THR A 139 8.50 9.41 27.72
CA THR A 139 8.19 8.81 26.40
C THR A 139 9.42 8.74 25.50
N GLN A 140 10.27 9.76 25.51
CA GLN A 140 11.52 9.76 24.75
C GLN A 140 12.51 8.74 25.32
N VAL A 141 12.65 8.65 26.64
CA VAL A 141 13.48 7.62 27.30
C VAL A 141 13.00 6.22 26.92
N ALA A 142 11.69 5.97 26.98
CA ALA A 142 11.11 4.69 26.59
C ALA A 142 11.37 4.37 25.11
N ALA A 143 11.25 5.35 24.22
CA ALA A 143 11.53 5.18 22.79
C ALA A 143 13.02 4.85 22.52
N LEU A 144 13.95 5.49 23.24
CA LEU A 144 15.38 5.22 23.12
C LEU A 144 15.74 3.82 23.65
N LEU A 145 15.15 3.41 24.77
CA LEU A 145 15.33 2.06 25.34
C LEU A 145 14.74 0.98 24.43
N ALA A 146 13.53 1.18 23.90
CA ALA A 146 12.89 0.27 22.95
C ALA A 146 13.71 0.13 21.66
N SER A 147 14.33 1.22 21.21
CA SER A 147 15.24 1.24 20.06
C SER A 147 16.66 0.74 20.39
N LYS A 148 16.93 0.35 21.65
CA LYS A 148 18.24 -0.08 22.15
C LYS A 148 19.38 0.92 21.88
N LEU A 149 19.05 2.20 21.76
CA LEU A 149 20.03 3.28 21.50
C LEU A 149 20.75 3.70 22.79
N VAL A 150 20.17 3.40 23.95
CA VAL A 150 20.72 3.65 25.28
C VAL A 150 20.39 2.48 26.20
N THR A 151 21.16 2.35 27.28
CA THR A 151 20.94 1.35 28.33
C THR A 151 20.30 1.97 29.57
N GLU A 152 19.66 1.16 30.41
CA GLU A 152 19.08 1.64 31.68
C GLU A 152 20.13 2.29 32.59
N GLY A 153 21.36 1.76 32.61
CA GLY A 153 22.47 2.32 33.38
C GLY A 153 22.86 3.72 32.90
N GLN A 154 22.86 3.98 31.59
CA GLN A 154 23.10 5.32 31.05
C GLN A 154 22.00 6.31 31.44
N ILE A 155 20.73 5.87 31.42
CA ILE A 155 19.58 6.69 31.85
C ILE A 155 19.68 7.04 33.34
N GLN A 156 20.02 6.06 34.20
CA GLN A 156 20.21 6.28 35.63
C GLN A 156 21.40 7.21 35.90
N ALA A 157 22.54 7.00 35.24
CA ALA A 157 23.72 7.84 35.39
C ALA A 157 23.50 9.29 34.92
N ALA A 158 22.56 9.52 34.00
CA ALA A 158 22.13 10.84 33.55
C ALA A 158 21.03 11.47 34.43
N GLY A 159 20.59 10.78 35.50
CA GLY A 159 19.57 11.29 36.42
C GLY A 159 18.14 11.30 35.86
N LEU A 160 17.86 10.49 34.84
CA LEU A 160 16.57 10.46 34.13
C LEU A 160 15.58 9.41 34.67
N ARG A 161 16.03 8.56 35.59
CA ARG A 161 15.18 7.60 36.33
C ARG A 161 15.20 8.00 37.81
N SER A 162 14.03 8.29 38.38
CA SER A 162 13.81 8.31 39.83
C SER A 162 13.34 6.94 40.30
#